data_AF-A0AA88KYL6-F1
#
_entry.id   AF-A0AA88KYL6-F1
#
_cell.length_a   1.000
_cell.length_b   1.000
_cell.length_c   1.000
_cell.angle_alpha   90.00
_cell.angle_beta   90.00
_cell.angle_gamma   90.00
#
_symmetry.space_group_name_H-M   'P 1'
#
loop_
_entity.id
_entity.type
_entity.pdbx_description
1 polymer ?
#
loop_
_entity_poly.entity_id
_entity_poly.type
_entity_poly.pdbx_seq_one_letter_code
_entity_poly.pdbx_strand_id
1 'polypeptide(L)'
;MKIRHFLLLRREFFSSVPKLDNSKKTLIYGTWFNTEMKRKLEDSLVVVNDFITEEEETSLMKEVGPYLEKLIYEKDHWDDAIHGFRETERLHWSKANTSILDRVKELAIPPGTTPIKFIHVLDLEANGVIKPHVDSVRFCGNTIAGLSLLSDSVMRLIHEQNKEIKVDILLKRRSLYIMRDFARYDFSHGILGNDESYFDGVPVQKTRRVSVICRNEP
;
A
#
# COMPACT_ATOMS: atom_id res chain seq x y z
N MET A 1 15.69 -26.29 -16.06
CA MET A 1 14.24 -26.59 -16.07
C MET A 1 13.44 -25.84 -14.99
N LYS A 2 13.99 -25.56 -13.79
CA LYS A 2 13.28 -24.85 -12.70
C LYS A 2 13.00 -23.35 -12.92
N ILE A 3 13.92 -22.59 -13.53
CA ILE A 3 13.78 -21.12 -13.69
C ILE A 3 12.64 -20.75 -14.64
N ARG A 4 12.51 -21.42 -15.78
CA ARG A 4 11.41 -21.19 -16.74
C ARG A 4 10.04 -21.51 -16.15
N HIS A 5 9.95 -22.57 -15.34
CA HIS A 5 8.71 -22.94 -14.67
C HIS A 5 8.30 -21.91 -13.60
N PHE A 6 9.26 -21.37 -12.84
CA PHE A 6 9.01 -20.31 -11.86
C PHE A 6 8.54 -19.00 -12.51
N LEU A 7 9.13 -18.63 -13.66
CA LEU A 7 8.72 -17.47 -14.45
C LEU A 7 7.30 -17.63 -15.04
N LEU A 8 6.95 -18.84 -15.48
CA LEU A 8 5.61 -19.16 -15.99
C LEU A 8 4.55 -19.08 -14.88
N LEU A 9 4.80 -19.71 -13.72
CA LEU A 9 3.90 -19.65 -12.56
C LEU A 9 3.72 -18.22 -12.03
N ARG A 10 4.80 -17.43 -11.98
CA ARG A 10 4.70 -15.98 -11.69
C ARG A 10 3.77 -15.32 -12.70
N ARG A 11 4.02 -15.47 -13.99
CA ARG A 11 3.25 -14.81 -15.05
C ARG A 11 1.76 -15.20 -15.04
N GLU A 12 1.44 -16.46 -14.77
CA GLU A 12 0.06 -16.94 -14.62
C GLU A 12 -0.62 -16.34 -13.38
N PHE A 13 0.07 -16.35 -12.23
CA PHE A 13 -0.42 -15.69 -11.01
C PHE A 13 -0.71 -14.21 -11.25
N PHE A 14 0.24 -13.48 -11.86
CA PHE A 14 0.04 -12.06 -12.20
C PHE A 14 -1.09 -11.82 -13.18
N SER A 15 -1.34 -12.73 -14.12
CA SER A 15 -2.48 -12.61 -15.03
C SER A 15 -3.83 -12.79 -14.33
N SER A 16 -3.85 -13.50 -13.19
CA SER A 16 -5.05 -13.73 -12.37
C SER A 16 -5.33 -12.65 -11.32
N VAL A 17 -4.35 -11.79 -11.01
CA VAL A 17 -4.58 -10.64 -10.12
C VAL A 17 -5.45 -9.62 -10.88
N PRO A 18 -6.53 -9.09 -10.27
CA PRO A 18 -7.32 -8.03 -10.84
C PRO A 18 -6.39 -6.90 -11.27
N LYS A 19 -6.44 -6.55 -12.56
CA LYS A 19 -5.81 -5.34 -13.04
C LYS A 19 -6.53 -4.14 -12.45
N LEU A 20 -5.87 -2.99 -12.43
CA LEU A 20 -6.48 -1.72 -12.06
C LEU A 20 -7.89 -1.62 -12.66
N ASP A 21 -8.86 -1.30 -11.80
CA ASP A 21 -10.21 -0.98 -12.24
C ASP A 21 -10.16 0.30 -13.08
N ASN A 22 -10.00 0.13 -14.38
CA ASN A 22 -9.94 1.24 -15.34
C ASN A 22 -11.26 2.00 -15.48
N SER A 23 -12.36 1.53 -14.86
CA SER A 23 -13.64 2.25 -14.89
C SER A 23 -13.62 3.53 -14.04
N LYS A 24 -12.67 3.63 -13.10
CA LYS A 24 -12.42 4.84 -12.30
C LYS A 24 -10.92 5.14 -12.31
N LYS A 25 -10.54 6.28 -12.88
CA LYS A 25 -9.15 6.77 -12.93
C LYS A 25 -8.57 6.83 -11.50
N THR A 26 -7.75 5.86 -11.11
CA THR A 26 -7.08 5.79 -9.79
C THR A 26 -5.62 6.24 -9.83
N LEU A 27 -5.09 6.50 -11.03
CA LEU A 27 -3.73 6.94 -11.28
C LEU A 27 -3.69 8.24 -12.08
N ILE A 28 -2.89 9.21 -11.63
CA ILE A 28 -2.56 10.43 -12.37
C ILE A 28 -1.04 10.45 -12.61
N TYR A 29 -0.66 10.22 -13.87
CA TYR A 29 0.74 10.27 -14.28
C TYR A 29 1.20 11.72 -14.51
N GLY A 30 2.37 12.05 -13.98
CA GLY A 30 3.10 13.26 -14.37
C GLY A 30 3.53 13.24 -15.84
N THR A 31 3.98 14.39 -16.32
CA THR A 31 4.30 14.64 -17.74
C THR A 31 5.49 13.83 -18.27
N TRP A 32 6.36 13.36 -17.39
CA TRP A 32 7.62 12.69 -17.75
C TRP A 32 7.52 11.16 -17.89
N PHE A 33 6.31 10.60 -17.78
CA PHE A 33 6.08 9.18 -18.00
C PHE A 33 6.02 8.82 -19.49
N ASN A 34 6.98 8.02 -19.96
CA ASN A 34 6.88 7.38 -21.26
C ASN A 34 5.98 6.12 -21.23
N THR A 35 5.55 5.66 -22.41
CA THR A 35 4.62 4.53 -22.55
C THR A 35 5.15 3.23 -21.96
N GLU A 36 6.45 2.96 -22.08
CA GLU A 36 7.04 1.72 -21.54
C GLU A 36 7.03 1.72 -20.01
N MET A 37 7.39 2.85 -19.39
CA MET A 37 7.36 3.01 -17.94
C MET A 37 5.94 2.93 -17.38
N LYS A 38 4.95 3.53 -18.07
CA LYS A 38 3.55 3.40 -17.68
C LYS A 38 3.14 1.93 -17.65
N ARG A 39 3.43 1.17 -18.72
CA ARG A 39 3.14 -0.26 -18.78
C ARG A 39 3.82 -1.05 -17.66
N LYS A 40 5.13 -0.83 -17.44
CA LYS A 40 5.86 -1.50 -16.34
C LYS A 40 5.25 -1.19 -14.98
N LEU A 41 4.82 0.05 -14.77
CA LEU A 41 4.17 0.45 -13.53
C LEU A 41 2.80 -0.20 -13.39
N GLU A 42 1.95 -0.16 -14.40
CA GLU A 42 0.62 -0.79 -14.42
C GLU A 42 0.69 -2.32 -14.23
N ASP A 43 1.75 -2.96 -14.72
CA ASP A 43 1.98 -4.40 -14.53
C ASP A 43 2.48 -4.73 -13.10
N SER A 44 2.94 -3.74 -12.33
CA SER A 44 3.57 -3.91 -11.02
C SER A 44 2.88 -3.16 -9.87
N LEU A 45 1.81 -2.41 -10.18
CA LEU A 45 0.98 -1.67 -9.25
C LEU A 45 -0.49 -2.02 -9.47
N VAL A 46 -1.18 -2.39 -8.40
CA VAL A 46 -2.62 -2.69 -8.43
C VAL A 46 -3.32 -1.89 -7.35
N VAL A 47 -4.49 -1.34 -7.68
CA VAL A 47 -5.43 -0.75 -6.71
C VAL A 47 -6.79 -1.39 -6.91
N VAL A 48 -7.31 -1.99 -5.86
CA VAL A 48 -8.66 -2.59 -5.82
C VAL A 48 -9.53 -1.73 -4.90
N ASN A 49 -10.46 -0.99 -5.50
CA ASN A 49 -11.45 -0.22 -4.75
C ASN A 49 -12.45 -1.14 -4.06
N ASP A 50 -12.97 -0.70 -2.91
CA ASP A 50 -14.00 -1.43 -2.16
C ASP A 50 -13.64 -2.92 -1.96
N PHE A 51 -12.34 -3.20 -1.73
CA PHE A 51 -11.82 -4.55 -1.54
C PHE A 51 -12.40 -5.18 -0.28
N ILE A 52 -12.57 -4.39 0.79
CA ILE A 52 -13.28 -4.81 2.00
C ILE A 52 -14.65 -4.13 2.10
N THR A 53 -15.58 -4.77 2.79
CA THR A 53 -16.88 -4.16 3.13
C THR A 53 -16.77 -3.21 4.33
N GLU A 54 -17.84 -2.48 4.64
CA GLU A 54 -17.89 -1.62 5.83
C GLU A 54 -17.87 -2.42 7.13
N GLU A 55 -18.48 -3.61 7.13
CA GLU A 55 -18.46 -4.55 8.25
C GLU A 55 -17.05 -5.09 8.49
N GLU A 56 -16.32 -5.41 7.41
CA GLU A 56 -14.94 -5.89 7.47
C GLU A 56 -13.99 -4.80 8.00
N GLU A 57 -14.13 -3.56 7.53
CA GLU A 57 -13.39 -2.42 8.08
C GLU A 57 -13.71 -2.19 9.55
N THR A 58 -15.00 -2.26 9.93
CA THR A 58 -15.43 -2.14 11.33
C THR A 58 -14.82 -3.23 12.20
N SER A 59 -14.78 -4.47 11.69
CA SER A 59 -14.16 -5.61 12.37
C SER A 59 -12.66 -5.41 12.60
N LEU A 60 -11.93 -4.93 11.58
CA LEU A 60 -10.51 -4.60 11.70
C LEU A 60 -10.31 -3.51 12.77
N MET A 61 -11.06 -2.42 12.68
CA MET A 61 -10.94 -1.29 13.61
C MET A 61 -11.33 -1.64 15.04
N LYS A 62 -12.33 -2.50 15.25
CA LYS A 62 -12.69 -3.00 16.58
C LYS A 62 -11.55 -3.80 17.22
N GLU A 63 -10.76 -4.50 16.41
CA GLU A 63 -9.63 -5.31 16.89
C GLU A 63 -8.37 -4.48 17.17
N VAL A 64 -8.02 -3.53 16.30
CA VAL A 64 -6.78 -2.75 16.44
C VAL A 64 -6.96 -1.42 17.17
N GLY A 65 -8.13 -0.80 17.05
CA GLY A 65 -8.44 0.54 17.56
C GLY A 65 -8.16 0.72 19.05
N PRO A 66 -8.67 -0.15 19.95
CA PRO A 66 -8.46 0.00 21.39
C PRO A 66 -7.00 -0.06 21.84
N TYR A 67 -6.12 -0.71 21.06
CA TYR A 67 -4.69 -0.72 21.33
C TYR A 67 -4.03 0.55 20.80
N LEU A 68 -4.27 0.89 19.52
CA LEU A 68 -3.73 2.09 18.89
C LEU A 68 -4.10 3.35 19.67
N GLU A 69 -5.34 3.45 20.16
CA GLU A 69 -5.84 4.60 20.91
C GLU A 69 -5.12 4.88 22.23
N LYS A 70 -4.41 3.89 22.77
CA LYS A 70 -3.56 4.05 23.95
C LYS A 70 -2.16 4.55 23.62
N LEU A 71 -1.74 4.43 22.35
CA LEU A 71 -0.45 4.91 21.88
C LEU A 71 -0.54 6.42 21.59
N ILE A 72 0.55 7.11 21.91
CA ILE A 72 0.74 8.52 21.62
C ILE A 72 1.18 8.66 20.17
N TYR A 73 0.68 9.68 19.47
CA TYR A 73 1.21 10.03 18.15
C TYR A 73 2.65 10.51 18.27
N GLU A 74 3.54 9.83 17.55
CA GLU A 74 4.93 10.21 17.37
C GLU A 74 5.02 11.35 16.36
N LYS A 75 5.81 12.37 16.72
CA LYS A 75 6.03 13.53 15.86
C LYS A 75 7.09 13.23 14.81
N ASP A 76 8.20 12.61 15.21
CA ASP A 76 9.35 12.24 14.36
C ASP A 76 10.00 10.94 14.86
N HIS A 77 10.45 10.09 13.94
CA HIS A 77 11.26 8.89 14.18
C HIS A 77 12.70 9.10 13.67
N TRP A 78 13.66 8.24 14.04
CA TRP A 78 15.09 8.46 13.73
C TRP A 78 15.43 8.47 12.22
N ASP A 79 14.57 7.87 11.39
CA ASP A 79 14.68 7.87 9.93
C ASP A 79 13.79 8.93 9.25
N ASP A 80 13.03 9.70 10.03
CA ASP A 80 12.24 10.89 9.61
C ASP A 80 11.22 10.60 8.48
N ALA A 81 10.87 9.33 8.26
CA ALA A 81 10.02 8.92 7.14
C ALA A 81 8.52 9.14 7.39
N ILE A 82 8.08 9.12 8.65
CA ILE A 82 6.66 9.21 9.01
C ILE A 82 6.47 10.24 10.14
N HIS A 83 5.44 11.07 10.00
CA HIS A 83 5.05 12.08 10.99
C HIS A 83 3.58 11.97 11.38
N GLY A 84 3.27 12.30 12.63
CA GLY A 84 1.89 12.30 13.13
C GLY A 84 1.29 10.90 13.09
N PHE A 85 2.06 9.91 13.54
CA PHE A 85 1.71 8.49 13.42
C PHE A 85 1.83 7.74 14.74
N ARG A 86 1.17 6.59 14.81
CA ARG A 86 1.43 5.57 15.81
C ARG A 86 1.25 4.22 15.14
N GLU A 87 1.96 3.23 15.61
CA GLU A 87 1.99 1.94 14.92
C GLU A 87 2.14 0.76 15.86
N THR A 88 1.84 -0.41 15.31
CA THR A 88 2.09 -1.69 15.96
C THR A 88 2.34 -2.75 14.92
N GLU A 89 3.06 -3.79 15.32
CA GLU A 89 3.11 -5.05 14.59
C GLU A 89 2.23 -6.08 15.28
N ARG A 90 1.44 -6.84 14.50
CA ARG A 90 0.52 -7.84 15.05
C ARG A 90 0.68 -9.19 14.36
N LEU A 91 0.89 -10.21 15.18
CA LEU A 91 0.94 -11.61 14.76
C LEU A 91 -0.43 -12.29 14.81
N HIS A 92 -1.19 -12.06 15.89
CA HIS A 92 -2.45 -12.75 16.15
C HIS A 92 -3.64 -11.86 15.79
N TRP A 93 -4.56 -12.44 15.02
CA TRP A 93 -5.78 -11.80 14.55
C TRP A 93 -6.98 -12.68 14.86
N SER A 94 -8.15 -12.07 15.07
CA SER A 94 -9.42 -12.81 15.18
C SER A 94 -9.67 -13.67 13.93
N LYS A 95 -10.54 -14.68 14.03
CA LYS A 95 -10.89 -15.53 12.88
C LYS A 95 -11.47 -14.72 11.71
N ALA A 96 -12.31 -13.72 12.01
CA ALA A 96 -12.89 -12.84 11.01
C ALA A 96 -11.80 -12.04 10.28
N ASN A 97 -10.91 -11.38 11.03
CA ASN A 97 -9.87 -10.55 10.43
C ASN A 97 -8.76 -11.38 9.77
N THR A 98 -8.47 -12.57 10.27
CA THR A 98 -7.59 -13.54 9.58
C THR A 98 -8.12 -13.85 8.18
N SER A 99 -9.43 -14.06 8.01
CA SER A 99 -9.98 -14.35 6.67
C SER A 99 -9.83 -13.18 5.69
N ILE A 100 -9.91 -11.93 6.16
CA ILE A 100 -9.65 -10.74 5.35
C ILE A 100 -8.17 -10.69 4.95
N LEU A 101 -7.27 -10.92 5.91
CA LEU A 101 -5.82 -10.86 5.69
C LEU A 101 -5.33 -12.00 4.80
N ASP A 102 -5.97 -13.16 4.85
CA ASP A 102 -5.67 -14.27 3.96
C ASP A 102 -6.09 -13.95 2.53
N ARG A 103 -7.26 -13.32 2.30
CA ARG A 103 -7.63 -12.78 0.98
C ARG A 103 -6.60 -11.76 0.46
N VAL A 104 -6.09 -10.87 1.32
CA VAL A 104 -5.03 -9.93 0.94
C VAL A 104 -3.78 -10.70 0.51
N LYS A 105 -3.33 -11.69 1.30
CA LYS A 105 -2.11 -12.45 1.02
C LYS A 105 -2.25 -13.31 -0.23
N GLU A 106 -3.38 -13.98 -0.42
CA GLU A 106 -3.67 -14.78 -1.61
C GLU A 106 -3.63 -13.95 -2.88
N LEU A 107 -4.12 -12.71 -2.82
CA LEU A 107 -4.07 -11.79 -3.94
C LEU A 107 -2.68 -11.19 -4.16
N ALA A 108 -2.01 -10.81 -3.07
CA ALA A 108 -0.79 -10.01 -3.10
C ALA A 108 0.49 -10.83 -3.21
N ILE A 109 0.64 -11.84 -2.35
CA ILE A 109 1.92 -12.50 -2.09
C ILE A 109 2.14 -13.60 -3.15
N PRO A 110 3.19 -13.52 -3.96
CA PRO A 110 3.39 -14.46 -5.04
C PRO A 110 3.71 -15.88 -4.50
N PRO A 111 3.26 -16.93 -5.20
CA PRO A 111 3.62 -18.31 -4.86
C PRO A 111 5.13 -18.49 -4.75
N GLY A 112 5.57 -19.23 -3.72
CA GLY A 112 6.99 -19.46 -3.46
C GLY A 112 7.70 -18.34 -2.70
N THR A 113 6.97 -17.34 -2.21
CA THR A 113 7.46 -16.39 -1.20
C THR A 113 6.70 -16.56 0.11
N THR A 114 7.36 -16.21 1.23
CA THR A 114 6.76 -16.32 2.56
C THR A 114 6.23 -14.94 2.99
N PRO A 115 4.96 -14.80 3.38
CA PRO A 115 4.48 -13.56 4.00
C PRO A 115 5.22 -13.31 5.33
N ILE A 116 5.59 -12.05 5.60
CA ILE A 116 6.07 -11.65 6.92
C ILE A 116 4.93 -11.88 7.93
N LYS A 117 5.24 -12.58 9.02
CA LYS A 117 4.23 -13.00 10.00
C LYS A 117 3.62 -11.83 10.77
N PHE A 118 4.44 -10.82 11.08
CA PHE A 118 4.02 -9.61 11.75
C PHE A 118 3.42 -8.64 10.74
N ILE A 119 2.12 -8.38 10.88
CA ILE A 119 1.40 -7.45 10.01
C ILE A 119 1.50 -6.06 10.64
N HIS A 120 1.98 -5.11 9.85
CA HIS A 120 2.18 -3.73 10.28
C HIS A 120 0.84 -2.98 10.23
N VAL A 121 0.48 -2.33 11.34
CA VAL A 121 -0.68 -1.46 11.42
C VAL A 121 -0.20 -0.06 11.73
N LEU A 122 -0.45 0.86 10.80
CA LEU A 122 -0.03 2.25 10.87
C LEU A 122 -1.27 3.13 10.98
N ASP A 123 -1.35 3.97 12.00
CA ASP A 123 -2.42 4.94 12.24
C ASP A 123 -1.85 6.35 12.09
N LEU A 124 -2.31 7.07 11.08
CA LEU A 124 -1.97 8.45 10.80
C LEU A 124 -3.08 9.38 11.29
N GLU A 125 -2.70 10.45 11.97
CA GLU A 125 -3.62 11.53 12.27
C GLU A 125 -3.99 12.32 11.00
N ALA A 126 -4.93 13.26 11.13
CA ALA A 126 -5.41 14.09 10.02
C ALA A 126 -4.27 14.76 9.23
N ASN A 127 -3.29 15.31 9.94
CA ASN A 127 -2.12 15.97 9.35
C ASN A 127 -0.89 15.09 9.24
N GLY A 128 -0.99 13.80 9.64
CA GLY A 128 0.12 12.87 9.54
C GLY A 128 0.50 12.60 8.08
N VAL A 129 1.80 12.42 7.81
CA VAL A 129 2.33 12.23 6.46
C VAL A 129 3.34 11.09 6.45
N ILE A 130 3.51 10.48 5.28
CA ILE A 130 4.62 9.57 5.02
C ILE A 130 5.46 10.22 3.93
N LYS A 131 6.69 10.61 4.26
CA LYS A 131 7.65 11.17 3.29
C LYS A 131 8.04 10.11 2.25
N PRO A 132 8.48 10.52 1.05
CA PRO A 132 8.94 9.59 0.02
C PRO A 132 10.07 8.69 0.52
N HIS A 133 9.83 7.38 0.58
CA HIS A 133 10.82 6.39 0.99
C HIS A 133 10.65 5.06 0.22
N VAL A 134 11.69 4.22 0.27
CA VAL A 134 11.65 2.85 -0.25
C VAL A 134 11.79 1.90 0.94
N ASP A 135 10.82 0.99 1.13
CA ASP A 135 10.90 -0.01 2.20
C ASP A 135 12.23 -0.78 2.12
N SER A 136 12.84 -1.06 3.28
CA SER A 136 14.14 -1.74 3.35
C SER A 136 14.13 -3.07 2.60
N VAL A 137 14.98 -3.19 1.58
CA VAL A 137 15.17 -4.43 0.81
C VAL A 137 15.76 -5.58 1.64
N ARG A 138 16.30 -5.27 2.83
CA ARG A 138 16.83 -6.26 3.77
C ARG A 138 15.74 -6.97 4.57
N PHE A 139 14.57 -6.35 4.72
CA PHE A 139 13.50 -6.82 5.59
C PHE A 139 12.17 -7.02 4.85
N CYS A 140 11.97 -6.32 3.73
CA CYS A 140 10.81 -6.46 2.87
C CYS A 140 11.24 -6.96 1.50
N GLY A 141 10.68 -8.09 1.09
CA GLY A 141 10.83 -8.63 -0.25
C GLY A 141 10.12 -7.79 -1.31
N ASN A 142 9.75 -8.44 -2.40
CA ASN A 142 9.34 -7.74 -3.61
C ASN A 142 7.89 -7.25 -3.62
N THR A 143 7.10 -7.48 -2.58
CA THR A 143 5.67 -7.16 -2.53
C THR A 143 5.31 -6.43 -1.24
N ILE A 144 4.57 -5.32 -1.40
CA ILE A 144 3.89 -4.60 -0.33
C ILE A 144 2.41 -4.54 -0.68
N ALA A 145 1.54 -4.87 0.26
CA ALA A 145 0.09 -4.78 0.10
C ALA A 145 -0.53 -4.08 1.29
N GLY A 146 -1.19 -2.95 1.07
CA GLY A 146 -1.77 -2.14 2.14
C GLY A 146 -3.27 -1.94 1.97
N LEU A 147 -4.03 -2.33 3.00
CA LEU A 147 -5.43 -1.93 3.13
C LEU A 147 -5.50 -0.49 3.63
N SER A 148 -6.36 0.33 3.04
CA SER A 148 -6.61 1.71 3.48
C SER A 148 -7.95 1.79 4.20
N LEU A 149 -7.96 2.25 5.45
CA LEU A 149 -9.14 2.33 6.32
C LEU A 149 -9.42 3.79 6.74
N LEU A 150 -10.66 4.03 7.17
CA LEU A 150 -11.21 5.27 7.73
C LEU A 150 -11.33 6.47 6.77
N SER A 151 -10.28 6.82 6.03
CA SER A 151 -10.31 7.96 5.12
C SER A 151 -9.53 7.72 3.83
N ASP A 152 -9.97 8.43 2.79
CA ASP A 152 -9.28 8.51 1.51
C ASP A 152 -7.95 9.25 1.67
N SER A 153 -6.98 8.94 0.80
CA SER A 153 -5.68 9.60 0.78
C SER A 153 -5.05 9.53 -0.61
N VAL A 154 -4.04 10.37 -0.84
CA VAL A 154 -3.22 10.28 -2.04
C VAL A 154 -1.86 9.69 -1.68
N MET A 155 -1.51 8.58 -2.32
CA MET A 155 -0.15 8.06 -2.32
C MET A 155 0.59 8.59 -3.54
N ARG A 156 1.78 9.15 -3.35
CA ARG A 156 2.64 9.60 -4.44
C ARG A 156 3.82 8.65 -4.59
N LEU A 157 4.03 8.16 -5.80
CA LEU A 157 5.26 7.46 -6.17
C LEU A 157 6.20 8.41 -6.91
N ILE A 158 7.47 8.40 -6.54
CA ILE A 158 8.53 9.22 -7.17
C ILE A 158 9.67 8.30 -7.59
N HIS A 159 10.05 8.33 -8.86
CA HIS A 159 11.11 7.46 -9.38
C HIS A 159 12.47 7.81 -8.76
N GLU A 160 13.22 6.80 -8.31
CA GLU A 160 14.43 7.02 -7.52
C GLU A 160 15.57 7.68 -8.30
N GLN A 161 15.70 7.37 -9.60
CA GLN A 161 16.74 7.99 -10.43
C GLN A 161 16.30 9.26 -11.15
N ASN A 162 14.99 9.55 -11.22
CA ASN A 162 14.48 10.75 -11.90
C ASN A 162 13.24 11.30 -11.18
N LYS A 163 13.47 12.29 -10.32
CA LYS A 163 12.43 12.83 -9.43
C LYS A 163 11.33 13.61 -10.18
N GLU A 164 11.48 13.90 -11.47
CA GLU A 164 10.43 14.48 -12.32
C GLU A 164 9.34 13.44 -12.69
N ILE A 165 9.65 12.15 -12.57
CA ILE A 165 8.73 11.05 -12.87
C ILE A 165 7.95 10.74 -11.59
N LYS A 166 6.70 11.21 -11.54
CA LYS A 166 5.79 11.04 -10.39
C LYS A 166 4.42 10.55 -10.83
N VAL A 167 3.82 9.65 -10.05
CA VAL A 167 2.43 9.26 -10.21
C VAL A 167 1.71 9.44 -8.88
N ASP A 168 0.50 9.99 -8.94
CA ASP A 168 -0.39 10.07 -7.80
C ASP A 168 -1.45 8.98 -7.90
N ILE A 169 -1.71 8.33 -6.76
CA ILE A 169 -2.60 7.19 -6.62
C ILE A 169 -3.68 7.56 -5.61
N LEU A 170 -4.95 7.49 -6.03
CA LEU A 170 -6.07 7.66 -5.11
C LEU A 170 -6.29 6.37 -4.32
N LEU A 171 -5.99 6.41 -3.02
CA LEU A 171 -6.24 5.33 -2.09
C LEU A 171 -7.52 5.62 -1.32
N LYS A 172 -8.63 5.11 -1.83
CA LYS A 172 -9.92 5.24 -1.17
C LYS A 172 -9.98 4.42 0.11
N ARG A 173 -10.79 4.86 1.07
CA ARG A 173 -11.25 4.04 2.20
C ARG A 173 -11.75 2.69 1.68
N ARG A 174 -11.37 1.62 2.37
CA ARG A 174 -11.61 0.20 2.03
C ARG A 174 -10.91 -0.33 0.78
N SER A 175 -10.00 0.45 0.18
CA SER A 175 -9.19 -0.04 -0.94
C SER A 175 -8.00 -0.89 -0.48
N LEU A 176 -7.53 -1.74 -1.39
CA LEU A 176 -6.26 -2.45 -1.29
C LEU A 176 -5.32 -1.91 -2.38
N TYR A 177 -4.13 -1.45 -2.01
CA TYR A 177 -3.05 -1.25 -2.98
C TYR A 177 -2.03 -2.38 -2.87
N ILE A 178 -1.41 -2.73 -4.00
CA ILE A 178 -0.34 -3.71 -4.08
C ILE A 178 0.77 -3.14 -4.95
N MET A 179 1.96 -2.99 -4.38
CA MET A 179 3.18 -2.59 -5.08
C MET A 179 4.12 -3.79 -5.18
N ARG A 180 4.63 -4.06 -6.37
CA ARG A 180 5.55 -5.17 -6.63
C ARG A 180 6.72 -4.72 -7.48
N ASP A 181 7.81 -5.48 -7.43
CA ASP A 181 8.94 -5.38 -8.35
C ASP A 181 9.27 -3.92 -8.74
N PHE A 182 8.98 -3.50 -9.98
CA PHE A 182 9.27 -2.15 -10.48
C PHE A 182 8.64 -1.02 -9.64
N ALA A 183 7.36 -1.10 -9.30
CA ALA A 183 6.72 -0.11 -8.42
C ALA A 183 7.33 -0.10 -7.01
N ARG A 184 7.78 -1.25 -6.49
CA ARG A 184 8.31 -1.40 -5.12
C ARG A 184 9.78 -0.98 -4.98
N TYR A 185 10.59 -1.17 -6.02
CA TYR A 185 12.04 -0.98 -5.97
C TYR A 185 12.51 0.31 -6.65
N ASP A 186 11.87 0.73 -7.74
CA ASP A 186 12.33 1.86 -8.55
C ASP A 186 11.65 3.17 -8.16
N PHE A 187 10.63 3.12 -7.30
CA PHE A 187 9.91 4.29 -6.82
C PHE A 187 9.93 4.35 -5.29
N SER A 188 10.25 5.53 -4.75
CA SER A 188 9.83 5.87 -3.40
C SER A 188 8.33 6.11 -3.37
N HIS A 189 7.73 5.87 -2.21
CA HIS A 189 6.31 6.07 -1.97
C HIS A 189 6.10 6.90 -0.70
N GLY A 190 5.02 7.67 -0.70
CA GLY A 190 4.63 8.51 0.44
C GLY A 190 3.14 8.80 0.43
N ILE A 191 2.60 9.17 1.59
CA ILE A 191 1.21 9.59 1.78
C ILE A 191 1.23 11.10 1.99
N LEU A 192 0.57 11.83 1.09
CA LEU A 192 0.58 13.28 1.07
C LEU A 192 -0.17 13.86 2.28
N GLY A 193 0.30 15.01 2.76
CA GLY A 193 -0.43 15.84 3.72
C GLY A 193 -1.58 16.58 3.06
N ASN A 194 -2.55 17.04 3.84
CA ASN A 194 -3.75 17.71 3.32
C ASN A 194 -3.44 18.93 2.44
N ASP A 195 -2.35 19.64 2.72
CA ASP A 195 -1.94 20.81 1.95
C ASP A 195 -1.48 20.47 0.52
N GLU A 196 -1.08 19.22 0.27
CA GLU A 196 -0.60 18.73 -1.04
C GLU A 196 -1.47 17.60 -1.63
N SER A 197 -2.47 17.13 -0.89
CA SER A 197 -3.30 15.98 -1.23
C SER A 197 -4.38 16.39 -2.23
N TYR A 198 -4.01 16.39 -3.52
CA TYR A 198 -4.91 16.61 -4.65
C TYR A 198 -4.88 15.41 -5.59
N PHE A 199 -6.04 15.08 -6.15
CA PHE A 199 -6.16 14.06 -7.17
C PHE A 199 -7.01 14.58 -8.33
N ASP A 200 -6.42 14.63 -9.54
CA ASP A 200 -7.04 15.23 -10.74
C ASP A 200 -7.52 16.68 -10.51
N GLY A 201 -6.78 17.45 -9.71
CA GLY A 201 -7.10 18.83 -9.35
C GLY A 201 -8.14 18.97 -8.24
N VAL A 202 -8.71 17.87 -7.73
CA VAL A 202 -9.69 17.87 -6.64
C VAL A 202 -8.98 17.59 -5.31
N PRO A 203 -9.18 18.41 -4.25
CA PRO A 203 -8.59 18.14 -2.95
C PRO A 203 -9.15 16.85 -2.34
N VAL A 204 -8.26 16.00 -1.83
CA VAL A 204 -8.59 14.77 -1.11
C VAL A 204 -8.29 14.99 0.36
N GLN A 205 -9.32 15.30 1.13
CA GLN A 205 -9.21 15.59 2.56
C GLN A 205 -9.01 14.31 3.37
N LYS A 206 -7.79 14.08 3.85
CA LYS A 206 -7.46 13.00 4.79
C LYS A 206 -7.83 13.41 6.21
N THR A 207 -8.49 12.51 6.93
CA THR A 207 -8.72 12.62 8.38
C THR A 207 -7.84 11.59 9.10
N ARG A 208 -8.32 10.91 10.14
CA ARG A 208 -7.59 9.76 10.68
C ARG A 208 -7.56 8.67 9.59
N ARG A 209 -6.38 8.10 9.32
CA ARG A 209 -6.20 7.04 8.32
C ARG A 209 -5.44 5.90 8.97
N VAL A 210 -6.04 4.72 8.95
CA VAL A 210 -5.34 3.49 9.37
C VAL A 210 -5.00 2.68 8.13
N SER A 211 -3.80 2.12 8.07
CA SER A 211 -3.42 1.11 7.09
C SER A 211 -2.96 -0.17 7.75
N VAL A 212 -3.35 -1.30 7.14
CA VAL A 212 -2.91 -2.65 7.52
C VAL A 212 -2.07 -3.19 6.38
N ILE A 213 -0.76 -3.34 6.62
CA ILE A 213 0.25 -3.59 5.61
C ILE A 213 0.80 -5.01 5.75
N CYS A 214 0.62 -5.80 4.70
CA CYS A 214 1.20 -7.12 4.50
C CYS A 214 2.40 -7.01 3.56
N ARG A 215 3.47 -7.74 3.86
CA ARG A 215 4.71 -7.81 3.07
C ARG A 215 5.15 -9.26 2.94
N ASN A 216 6.05 -9.57 2.02
CA ASN A 216 6.78 -10.85 1.99
C ASN A 216 8.22 -10.71 2.48
N GLU A 217 8.77 -11.83 2.93
CA GLU A 217 10.19 -11.99 3.21
C GLU A 217 11.04 -11.77 1.93
N PRO A 218 12.27 -11.21 2.04
CA PRO A 218 13.20 -11.02 0.93
C PRO A 218 13.54 -12.26 0.12
#